data_AF-A0A917KLJ4-F1
#
_entry.id   AF-A0A917KLJ4-F1
#
_cell.length_a   1.000
_cell.length_b   1.000
_cell.length_c   1.000
_cell.angle_alpha   90.00
_cell.angle_beta   90.00
_cell.angle_gamma   90.00
#
_symmetry.space_group_name_H-M   'P 1'
#
loop_
_entity.id
_entity.type
_entity.pdbx_description
1 polymer ?
#
loop_
_entity_poly.entity_id
_entity_poly.type
_entity_poly.pdbx_seq_one_letter_code
_entity_poly.pdbx_strand_id
1 'polypeptide(L)'
;MRWMMALLLLIPALPAAAQGPPACTAEIEGQTACMARKLCECRFERGGQLTGRADRFVWDCGVMRPLCPPDPATSQGGGPSPPIGVWLQPQIGGVPGPLR
;
A
#
# COMPACT_ATOMS: atom_id res chain seq x y z
N MET A 1 30.94 32.34 -24.65
CA MET A 1 30.35 31.88 -23.37
C MET A 1 28.82 31.97 -23.28
N ARG A 2 28.15 33.06 -23.71
CA ARG A 2 26.68 33.23 -23.50
C ARG A 2 25.78 32.24 -24.26
N TRP A 3 26.29 31.63 -25.33
CA TRP A 3 25.53 30.67 -26.17
C TRP A 3 25.55 29.23 -25.62
N MET A 4 26.54 28.86 -24.81
CA MET A 4 26.62 27.53 -24.20
C MET A 4 25.56 27.31 -23.11
N MET A 5 25.11 28.39 -22.45
CA MET A 5 24.02 28.32 -21.46
C MET A 5 22.63 28.10 -22.08
N ALA A 6 22.41 28.51 -23.33
CA ALA A 6 21.14 28.27 -24.02
C ALA A 6 20.96 26.80 -24.41
N LEU A 7 22.06 26.07 -24.64
CA LEU A 7 22.01 24.67 -25.04
C LEU A 7 21.67 23.72 -23.87
N LEU A 8 22.01 24.09 -22.62
CA LEU A 8 21.68 23.29 -21.43
C LEU A 8 20.20 23.33 -21.04
N LEU A 9 19.43 24.29 -21.54
CA LEU A 9 17.99 24.43 -21.26
C LEU A 9 17.11 23.61 -22.22
N LEU A 10 17.70 22.97 -23.23
CA LEU A 10 17.01 22.16 -24.24
C LEU A 10 16.96 20.67 -23.88
N ILE A 11 17.20 20.29 -22.62
CA ILE A 11 17.01 18.91 -22.16
C ILE A 11 15.50 18.64 -22.14
N PRO A 12 14.95 17.82 -23.05
CA PRO A 12 13.53 17.47 -23.02
C PRO A 12 13.27 16.69 -21.73
N ALA A 13 12.33 17.18 -20.92
CA ALA A 13 11.79 16.43 -19.80
C ALA A 13 11.12 15.16 -20.36
N LEU A 14 11.83 14.04 -20.28
CA LEU A 14 11.26 12.75 -20.62
C LEU A 14 10.10 12.46 -19.65
N PRO A 15 8.95 11.99 -20.13
CA PRO A 15 7.87 11.61 -19.25
C PRO A 15 8.36 10.43 -18.41
N ALA A 16 8.25 10.54 -17.09
CA ALA A 16 8.47 9.42 -16.20
C ALA A 16 7.39 8.37 -16.48
N ALA A 17 7.73 7.34 -17.26
CA ALA A 17 6.87 6.19 -17.44
C ALA A 17 6.72 5.53 -16.07
N ALA A 18 5.53 5.59 -15.50
CA ALA A 18 5.18 4.83 -14.32
C ALA A 18 5.50 3.35 -14.64
N GLN A 19 6.50 2.80 -13.96
CA GLN A 19 6.87 1.40 -14.10
C GLN A 19 5.62 0.59 -13.75
N GLY A 20 5.08 -0.13 -14.73
CA GLY A 20 3.93 -0.99 -14.51
C GLY A 20 4.21 -1.94 -13.34
N PRO A 21 3.18 -2.41 -12.62
CA PRO A 21 3.38 -3.39 -11.56
C PRO A 21 4.21 -4.56 -12.10
N PRO A 22 5.20 -5.05 -11.33
CA PRO A 22 6.06 -6.13 -11.79
C PRO A 22 5.22 -7.33 -12.22
N ALA A 23 5.68 -8.02 -13.26
CA ALA A 23 5.02 -9.23 -13.71
C ALA A 23 4.96 -10.23 -12.55
N CYS A 24 3.78 -10.80 -12.28
CA CYS A 24 3.64 -11.90 -11.33
C CYS A 24 4.27 -13.14 -11.97
N THR A 25 5.37 -13.59 -11.40
CA THR A 25 6.14 -14.76 -11.84
C THR A 25 6.35 -15.71 -10.66
N ALA A 26 6.89 -16.89 -10.94
CA ALA A 26 7.16 -17.89 -9.90
C ALA A 26 8.11 -17.36 -8.82
N GLU A 27 9.07 -16.50 -9.18
CA GLU A 27 10.05 -15.94 -8.26
C GLU A 27 9.44 -15.02 -7.20
N ILE A 28 8.28 -14.43 -7.51
CA ILE A 28 7.58 -13.49 -6.63
C ILE A 28 6.23 -14.00 -6.15
N GLU A 29 5.97 -15.30 -6.28
CA GLU A 29 4.78 -15.92 -5.73
C GLU A 29 4.68 -15.68 -4.21
N GLY A 30 3.47 -15.34 -3.74
CA GLY A 30 3.19 -14.95 -2.36
C GLY A 30 3.54 -13.50 -2.00
N GLN A 31 4.24 -12.76 -2.88
CA GLN A 31 4.48 -11.34 -2.64
C GLN A 31 3.22 -10.50 -2.84
N THR A 32 3.12 -9.40 -2.09
CA THR A 32 2.02 -8.45 -2.19
C THR A 32 2.47 -7.10 -2.77
N ALA A 33 1.72 -6.56 -3.72
CA ALA A 33 1.90 -5.26 -4.34
C ALA A 33 0.61 -4.45 -4.33
N CYS A 34 0.72 -3.13 -4.22
CA CYS A 34 -0.42 -2.24 -4.23
C CYS A 34 -0.83 -1.86 -5.65
N MET A 35 -2.03 -2.26 -6.06
CA MET A 35 -2.59 -1.99 -7.39
C MET A 35 -3.99 -1.40 -7.25
N ALA A 36 -4.20 -0.20 -7.81
CA ALA A 36 -5.48 0.51 -7.74
C ALA A 36 -6.05 0.62 -6.31
N ARG A 37 -5.19 0.94 -5.32
CA ARG A 37 -5.52 1.03 -3.87
C ARG A 37 -5.91 -0.30 -3.21
N LYS A 38 -5.85 -1.43 -3.91
CA LYS A 38 -6.04 -2.76 -3.33
C LYS A 38 -4.69 -3.44 -3.10
N LEU A 39 -4.56 -4.09 -1.95
CA LEU A 39 -3.39 -4.89 -1.65
C LEU A 39 -3.51 -6.19 -2.44
N CYS A 40 -2.58 -6.43 -3.36
CA CYS A 40 -2.61 -7.58 -4.23
C CYS A 40 -1.45 -8.56 -4.08
N GLU A 41 -1.73 -9.80 -3.70
CA GLU A 41 -0.87 -10.98 -3.75
C GLU A 41 -0.75 -11.62 -5.14
N CYS A 42 0.48 -12.03 -5.47
CA CYS A 42 0.84 -12.84 -6.65
C CYS A 42 0.65 -14.32 -6.31
N ARG A 43 -0.16 -15.03 -7.11
CA ARG A 43 -0.46 -16.45 -6.87
C ARG A 43 -0.46 -17.25 -8.17
N PHE A 44 -0.18 -18.54 -8.06
CA PHE A 44 -0.43 -19.47 -9.14
C PHE A 44 -1.93 -19.77 -9.28
N GLU A 45 -2.48 -19.50 -10.46
CA GLU A 45 -3.84 -19.89 -10.87
C GLU A 45 -3.72 -21.13 -11.75
N ARG A 46 -4.24 -22.26 -11.26
CA ARG A 46 -4.39 -23.46 -12.10
C ARG A 46 -5.43 -23.18 -13.17
N GLY A 47 -5.00 -23.44 -14.40
CA GLY A 47 -5.84 -23.46 -15.57
C GLY A 47 -6.89 -24.57 -15.50
N GLY A 48 -7.78 -24.57 -16.48
CA GLY A 48 -8.85 -25.55 -16.58
C GLY A 48 -8.96 -26.05 -18.00
N GLN A 49 -8.93 -27.37 -18.18
CA GLN A 49 -9.12 -27.98 -19.50
C GLN A 49 -10.48 -27.64 -20.11
N LEU A 50 -11.52 -27.52 -19.28
CA LEU A 50 -12.87 -27.14 -19.73
C LEU A 50 -12.96 -25.68 -20.22
N THR A 51 -12.13 -24.78 -19.67
CA THR A 51 -12.16 -23.35 -20.02
C THR A 51 -11.07 -22.96 -21.02
N GLY A 52 -10.18 -23.90 -21.39
CA GLY A 52 -9.02 -23.65 -22.25
C GLY A 52 -8.00 -22.70 -21.64
N ARG A 53 -8.05 -22.45 -20.32
CA ARG A 53 -7.09 -21.58 -19.65
C ARG A 53 -5.84 -22.37 -19.29
N ALA A 54 -4.68 -21.84 -19.65
CA ALA A 54 -3.39 -22.34 -19.21
C ALA A 54 -3.11 -21.96 -17.76
N ASP A 55 -2.27 -22.77 -17.12
CA ASP A 55 -1.66 -22.46 -15.83
C ASP A 55 -0.82 -21.18 -15.92
N ARG A 56 -0.93 -20.30 -14.93
CA ARG A 56 -0.23 -19.01 -14.93
C ARG A 56 -0.12 -18.39 -13.54
N PHE A 57 0.84 -17.49 -13.40
CA PHE A 57 0.95 -16.60 -12.25
C PHE A 57 0.16 -15.32 -12.49
N VAL A 58 -0.71 -14.96 -11.55
CA VAL A 58 -1.59 -13.78 -11.66
C VAL A 58 -1.71 -13.03 -10.35
N TRP A 59 -1.91 -11.72 -10.46
CA TRP A 59 -2.23 -10.86 -9.33
C TRP A 59 -3.72 -11.02 -8.93
N ASP A 60 -3.96 -11.51 -7.72
CA ASP A 60 -5.29 -11.95 -7.27
C ASP A 60 -6.22 -10.84 -6.77
N CYS A 61 -6.46 -9.71 -7.44
CA CYS A 61 -7.11 -8.51 -6.86
C CYS A 61 -8.56 -8.59 -6.27
N GLY A 62 -9.01 -9.76 -5.79
CA GLY A 62 -10.34 -10.09 -5.29
C GLY A 62 -10.87 -9.21 -4.16
N VAL A 63 -12.19 -9.22 -4.03
CA VAL A 63 -12.96 -8.31 -3.15
C VAL A 63 -12.60 -8.41 -1.67
N MET A 64 -12.23 -9.63 -1.23
CA MET A 64 -11.87 -9.90 0.18
C MET A 64 -10.49 -9.36 0.56
N ARG A 65 -9.66 -8.97 -0.41
CA ARG A 65 -8.35 -8.42 -0.10
C ARG A 65 -8.46 -6.97 0.37
N PRO A 66 -7.67 -6.59 1.39
CA PRO A 66 -7.76 -5.29 2.02
C PRO A 66 -7.31 -4.18 1.07
N LEU A 67 -7.58 -2.95 1.48
CA LEU A 67 -6.98 -1.78 0.84
C LEU A 67 -5.49 -1.71 1.20
N CYS A 68 -4.74 -1.00 0.37
CA CYS A 68 -3.35 -0.67 0.64
C CYS A 68 -3.20 0.06 1.99
N PRO A 69 -2.10 -0.18 2.72
CA PRO A 69 -1.81 0.61 3.90
C PRO A 69 -1.71 2.10 3.52
N PRO A 70 -2.10 3.02 4.43
CA PRO A 70 -1.94 4.45 4.20
C PRO A 70 -0.47 4.77 3.98
N ASP A 71 -0.19 5.74 3.11
CA ASP A 71 1.17 6.17 2.84
C ASP A 71 1.79 6.66 4.16
N PRO A 72 2.94 6.10 4.60
CA PRO A 72 3.61 6.57 5.80
C PRO A 72 3.94 8.06 5.74
N ALA A 73 4.12 8.65 4.56
CA ALA A 73 4.32 10.09 4.38
C ALA A 73 3.05 10.91 4.71
N THR A 74 1.85 10.36 4.47
CA THR A 74 0.58 11.01 4.80
C THR A 74 0.16 10.84 6.26
N SER A 75 0.73 9.88 6.98
CA SER A 75 0.42 9.61 8.39
C SER A 75 1.10 10.58 9.37
N GLN A 76 1.99 11.46 8.88
CA GLN A 76 2.67 12.47 9.70
C GLN A 76 1.91 13.81 9.79
N GLY A 77 0.74 13.92 9.16
CA GLY A 77 -0.05 15.15 9.14
C GLY A 77 -1.36 15.05 9.91
N GLY A 78 -1.43 15.67 11.10
CA GLY A 78 -2.69 16.24 11.58
C GLY A 78 -3.14 15.85 12.98
N GLY A 79 -2.41 16.27 14.01
CA GLY A 79 -2.93 16.36 15.37
C GLY A 79 -1.82 16.71 16.36
N PRO A 80 -2.00 17.66 17.30
CA PRO A 80 -1.07 17.81 18.39
C PRO A 80 -1.00 16.47 19.12
N SER A 81 0.16 15.81 19.10
CA SER A 81 0.41 14.68 19.99
C SER A 81 0.13 15.16 21.42
N PRO A 82 -0.73 14.48 22.19
CA PRO A 82 -0.92 14.85 23.58
C PRO A 82 0.45 14.82 24.28
N PRO A 83 0.73 15.76 25.20
CA PRO A 83 1.98 15.75 25.94
C PRO A 83 2.13 14.37 26.59
N ILE A 84 3.32 13.78 26.43
CA ILE A 84 3.72 12.53 27.07
C ILE A 84 3.45 12.70 28.57
N GLY A 85 2.41 12.07 29.10
CA GLY A 85 2.09 12.18 30.53
C GLY A 85 0.65 12.01 30.96
N VAL A 86 -0.35 11.98 30.07
CA VAL A 86 -1.75 11.81 30.51
C VAL A 86 -2.43 10.66 29.77
N TRP A 87 -2.13 9.43 30.19
CA TRP A 87 -2.99 8.28 29.94
C TRP A 87 -4.10 8.32 31.00
N LEU A 88 -5.27 8.89 30.69
CA LEU A 88 -6.47 8.65 31.49
C LEU A 88 -6.95 7.22 31.20
N GLN A 89 -6.50 6.28 32.01
CA GLN A 89 -7.14 4.98 32.10
C GLN A 89 -8.57 5.21 32.62
N PRO A 90 -9.64 4.77 31.93
CA PRO A 90 -10.97 4.80 32.52
C PRO A 90 -11.04 3.72 33.60
N GLN A 91 -10.92 4.11 34.86
CA GLN A 91 -11.31 3.26 35.99
C GLN A 91 -12.82 3.04 35.97
N ILE A 92 -13.25 2.00 35.25
CA ILE A 92 -14.57 1.40 35.41
C ILE A 92 -14.51 0.61 36.73
N GLY A 93 -14.66 1.32 37.84
CA GLY A 93 -14.66 0.75 39.19
C GLY A 93 -15.82 1.35 39.97
N GLY A 94 -16.99 0.72 39.85
CA GLY A 94 -18.19 1.09 40.59
C GLY A 94 -17.93 1.07 42.09
N VAL A 95 -18.37 2.12 42.77
CA VAL A 95 -18.45 2.21 44.23
C VAL A 95 -19.32 1.05 44.74
N PRO A 96 -18.83 0.16 45.62
CA PRO A 96 -19.73 -0.58 46.48
C PRO A 96 -20.20 0.40 47.56
N GLY A 97 -21.49 0.73 47.53
CA GLY A 97 -22.13 1.43 48.64
C GLY A 97 -22.02 0.62 49.94
N PRO A 98 -22.19 1.25 51.12
CA PRO A 98 -22.09 0.56 52.38
C PRO A 98 -23.31 -0.36 52.56
N LEU A 99 -23.06 -1.65 52.76
CA LEU A 99 -24.02 -2.55 53.41
C LEU A 99 -23.44 -2.95 54.76
N ARG A 100 -24.14 -2.45 55.80
CA ARG A 100 -24.04 -2.73 57.24
C ARG A 100 -22.93 -2.05 58.05
#